data_AF-A0A1Q3JNN0-F1
#
_entry.id   AF-A0A1Q3JNN0-F1
#
_cell.length_a   1.000
_cell.length_b   1.000
_cell.length_c   1.000
_cell.angle_alpha   90.00
_cell.angle_beta   90.00
_cell.angle_gamma   90.00
#
_symmetry.space_group_name_H-M   'P 1'
#
loop_
_entity.id
_entity.type
_entity.pdbx_description
1 polymer ?
#
loop_
_entity_poly.entity_id
_entity_poly.type
_entity_poly.pdbx_seq_one_letter_code
_entity_poly.pdbx_strand_id
1 'polypeptide(L)'
;MLRVLLPRLILFLVPFAIWFVWREVARRTGRPMGATPWAWLFGAGAVLAALSLMATVVFQPDNRGETYVPAEAGADGRVSPGYFEKR
;
A
#
# COMPACT_ATOMS: atom_id res chain seq x y z
N MET A 1 -0.72 15.07 6.94
CA MET A 1 -1.64 14.12 7.61
C MET A 1 -2.79 13.71 6.68
N LEU A 2 -3.69 14.62 6.27
CA LEU A 2 -4.84 14.30 5.42
C LEU A 2 -4.47 13.61 4.09
N ARG A 3 -3.39 14.06 3.43
CA ARG A 3 -2.84 13.46 2.20
C ARG A 3 -2.44 11.98 2.35
N VAL A 4 -2.11 11.53 3.56
CA VAL A 4 -1.75 10.13 3.86
C VAL A 4 -2.98 9.33 4.31
N LEU A 5 -3.88 9.97 5.04
CA LEU A 5 -5.11 9.34 5.55
C LEU A 5 -6.12 9.06 4.44
N LEU A 6 -6.28 9.97 3.47
CA LEU A 6 -7.23 9.82 2.37
C LEU A 6 -7.02 8.53 1.54
N PRO A 7 -5.82 8.23 1.02
CA PRO A 7 -5.60 7.00 0.25
C PRO A 7 -5.78 5.73 1.09
N ARG A 8 -5.41 5.76 2.38
CA ARG A 8 -5.64 4.64 3.30
C ARG A 8 -7.12 4.41 3.57
N LEU A 9 -7.89 5.49 3.75
CA LEU A 9 -9.33 5.44 3.93
C LEU A 9 -10.02 4.89 2.68
N ILE A 10 -9.59 5.32 1.49
CA ILE A 10 -10.11 4.78 0.23
C ILE A 10 -9.85 3.28 0.15
N LEU A 11 -8.61 2.82 0.37
CA LEU A 11 -8.26 1.39 0.38
C LEU A 11 -9.09 0.60 1.42
N PHE A 12 -9.29 1.17 2.61
CA PHE A 12 -10.14 0.58 3.64
C PHE A 12 -11.60 0.45 3.21
N LEU A 13 -12.14 1.43 2.46
CA LEU A 13 -13.52 1.43 1.99
C LEU A 13 -13.78 0.51 0.79
N VAL A 14 -12.74 0.11 0.04
CA VAL A 14 -12.89 -0.77 -1.14
C VAL A 14 -13.64 -2.08 -0.85
N PRO A 15 -13.28 -2.91 0.15
CA PRO A 15 -14.01 -4.16 0.40
C PRO A 15 -15.49 -3.94 0.71
N PHE A 16 -15.83 -2.84 1.38
CA PHE A 16 -17.22 -2.47 1.65
C PHE A 16 -17.94 -2.08 0.37
N ALA A 17 -17.34 -1.22 -0.46
CA ALA A 17 -17.92 -0.83 -1.74
C ALA A 17 -18.18 -2.05 -2.64
N ILE A 18 -17.22 -2.98 -2.71
CA ILE A 18 -17.36 -4.23 -3.49
C ILE A 18 -18.53 -5.08 -2.96
N TRP A 19 -18.65 -5.21 -1.63
CA TRP A 19 -19.77 -5.93 -1.03
C TRP A 19 -21.12 -5.26 -1.34
N PHE A 20 -21.22 -3.94 -1.25
CA PHE A 20 -22.45 -3.20 -1.56
C PHE A 20 -22.85 -3.35 -3.04
N VAL A 21 -21.88 -3.26 -3.96
CA VAL A 21 -22.12 -3.51 -5.39
C VAL A 21 -22.63 -4.93 -5.61
N TRP A 22 -22.00 -5.94 -5.00
CA TRP A 22 -22.45 -7.32 -5.11
C TRP A 22 -23.87 -7.51 -4.57
N ARG A 23 -24.17 -6.96 -3.39
CA ARG A 23 -25.51 -7.05 -2.77
C ARG A 23 -26.58 -6.52 -3.72
N GLU A 24 -26.34 -5.37 -4.33
CA GLU A 24 -27.28 -4.76 -5.29
C GLU A 24 -27.47 -5.65 -6.53
N VAL A 25 -26.38 -6.20 -7.07
CA VAL A 25 -26.43 -7.14 -8.21
C VAL A 25 -27.20 -8.41 -7.85
N ALA A 26 -26.94 -9.00 -6.69
CA ALA A 26 -27.63 -10.20 -6.22
C ALA A 26 -29.14 -9.95 -6.05
N ARG A 27 -29.51 -8.80 -5.48
CA ARG A 27 -30.92 -8.39 -5.31
C ARG A 27 -31.63 -8.23 -6.65
N ARG A 28 -30.96 -7.67 -7.66
CA ARG A 28 -31.52 -7.49 -9.02
C ARG A 28 -31.60 -8.79 -9.82
N THR A 29 -30.73 -9.75 -9.55
CA THR A 29 -30.63 -11.00 -10.31
C THR A 29 -31.33 -12.19 -9.65
N GLY A 30 -31.97 -11.97 -8.48
CA GLY A 30 -32.66 -13.02 -7.72
C GLY A 30 -31.72 -14.07 -7.13
N ARG A 31 -30.42 -13.79 -7.06
CA ARG A 31 -29.44 -14.73 -6.50
C ARG A 31 -29.59 -14.80 -4.97
N PRO A 32 -29.52 -16.01 -4.38
CA PRO A 32 -29.59 -16.16 -2.93
C PRO A 32 -28.41 -15.44 -2.27
N MET A 33 -28.68 -14.62 -1.24
CA MET A 33 -27.70 -13.79 -0.55
C MET A 33 -26.54 -14.62 0.07
N GLY A 34 -26.78 -15.91 0.34
CA GLY A 34 -25.79 -16.86 0.86
C GLY A 34 -24.80 -17.41 -0.16
N ALA A 35 -24.99 -17.16 -1.47
CA ALA A 35 -23.99 -17.43 -2.49
C ALA A 35 -22.92 -16.32 -2.46
N THR A 36 -22.14 -16.29 -1.39
CA THR A 36 -21.09 -15.28 -1.21
C THR A 36 -20.08 -15.42 -2.35
N PRO A 37 -19.72 -14.33 -3.06
CA PRO A 37 -18.95 -14.38 -4.29
C PRO A 37 -17.45 -14.44 -3.96
N TRP A 38 -17.04 -15.51 -3.28
CA TRP A 38 -15.68 -15.68 -2.79
C TRP A 38 -14.62 -15.43 -3.86
N ALA A 39 -14.85 -15.90 -5.09
CA ALA A 39 -13.94 -15.66 -6.21
C ALA A 39 -13.74 -14.17 -6.54
N TRP A 40 -14.81 -13.37 -6.49
CA TRP A 40 -14.73 -11.92 -6.74
C TRP A 40 -14.08 -11.17 -5.59
N LEU A 41 -14.39 -11.54 -4.35
CA LEU A 41 -13.76 -10.95 -3.16
C LEU A 41 -12.26 -11.26 -3.12
N PHE A 42 -11.90 -12.51 -3.42
CA PHE A 42 -10.52 -12.95 -3.49
C PHE A 42 -9.77 -12.27 -4.64
N GLY A 43 -10.39 -12.22 -5.83
CA GLY A 43 -9.82 -11.53 -6.99
C GLY A 43 -9.59 -10.04 -6.72
N ALA A 44 -10.55 -9.35 -6.11
CA ALA A 44 -10.39 -7.96 -5.72
C ALA A 44 -9.30 -7.77 -4.66
N GLY A 45 -9.25 -8.63 -3.64
CA GLY A 45 -8.20 -8.60 -2.64
C GLY A 45 -6.81 -8.79 -3.25
N ALA A 46 -6.67 -9.75 -4.17
CA ALA A 46 -5.42 -10.01 -4.89
C ALA A 46 -4.98 -8.80 -5.75
N VAL A 47 -5.92 -8.18 -6.48
CA VAL A 47 -5.64 -6.98 -7.26
C VAL A 47 -5.19 -5.82 -6.37
N LEU A 48 -5.87 -5.58 -5.25
CA LEU A 48 -5.48 -4.54 -4.31
C LEU A 48 -4.10 -4.79 -3.70
N ALA A 49 -3.79 -6.04 -3.35
CA ALA A 49 -2.47 -6.42 -2.83
C ALA A 49 -1.37 -6.18 -3.89
N ALA A 50 -1.59 -6.61 -5.13
CA ALA A 50 -0.66 -6.38 -6.23
C ALA A 50 -0.43 -4.89 -6.49
N LEU A 51 -1.51 -4.09 -6.55
CA LEU A 51 -1.41 -2.64 -6.72
C LEU A 51 -0.67 -1.97 -5.55
N SER A 52 -0.88 -2.45 -4.32
CA SER A 52 -0.15 -1.95 -3.14
C SER A 52 1.35 -2.22 -3.26
N LEU A 53 1.76 -3.41 -3.70
CA LEU A 53 3.17 -3.74 -3.89
C LEU A 53 3.80 -2.90 -5.00
N MET A 54 3.09 -2.72 -6.12
CA MET A 54 3.53 -1.83 -7.20
C MET A 54 3.71 -0.39 -6.72
N ALA A 55 2.76 0.11 -5.92
CA ALA A 55 2.85 1.45 -5.35
C ALA A 55 4.08 1.60 -4.45
N THR A 56 4.46 0.57 -3.68
CA THR A 56 5.71 0.59 -2.91
C THR A 56 6.93 0.77 -3.81
N VAL A 57 7.02 0.03 -4.92
CA VAL A 57 8.16 0.17 -5.85
C VAL A 57 8.23 1.56 -6.49
N VAL A 58 7.07 2.15 -6.82
CA VAL A 58 7.01 3.45 -7.52
C VAL A 58 7.24 4.62 -6.59
N PHE A 59 6.75 4.57 -5.35
CA PHE A 59 6.72 5.72 -4.45
C PHE A 59 7.73 5.67 -3.31
N GLN A 60 8.35 4.53 -3.02
CA GLN A 60 9.39 4.43 -2.00
C GLN A 60 10.70 5.01 -2.57
N PRO A 61 11.24 6.10 -1.99
CA PRO A 61 12.59 6.54 -2.33
C PRO A 61 13.56 5.39 -2.03
N ASP A 62 14.43 5.08 -2.98
CA ASP A 62 15.56 4.18 -2.74
C ASP A 62 16.87 4.93 -2.88
N ASN A 63 17.95 4.31 -2.41
CA ASN A 63 19.28 4.91 -2.41
C ASN A 63 20.07 4.49 -3.66
N ARG A 64 19.38 4.20 -4.79
CA ARG A 64 20.06 3.83 -6.04
C ARG A 64 20.89 5.00 -6.53
N GLY A 65 22.16 4.71 -6.84
CA GLY A 65 23.12 5.73 -7.27
C GLY A 65 23.69 6.55 -6.11
N GLU A 66 23.39 6.18 -4.87
CA GLU A 66 23.98 6.79 -3.69
C GLU A 66 25.02 5.86 -3.05
N THR A 67 26.06 6.45 -2.47
CA THR A 67 27.07 5.73 -1.69
C THR A 67 26.75 5.91 -0.21
N TYR A 68 26.70 4.80 0.52
CA TYR A 68 26.54 4.85 1.97
C TYR A 68 27.83 5.36 2.62
N VAL A 69 27.73 6.45 3.36
CA VAL A 69 28.80 6.98 4.20
C VAL A 69 28.51 6.54 5.65
N PRO A 70 29.37 5.70 6.25
CA PRO A 70 29.14 5.21 7.61
C PRO A 70 29.25 6.33 8.64
N ALA A 71 28.68 6.08 9.82
CA ALA A 71 28.85 6.98 10.95
C ALA A 71 30.31 6.94 11.42
N GLU A 72 30.91 8.10 11.62
CA GLU A 72 32.29 8.23 12.10
C GLU A 72 32.34 9.01 13.41
N ALA A 73 33.21 8.55 14.32
CA ALA A 73 33.54 9.28 15.54
C ALA A 73 34.74 10.20 15.25
N GLY A 74 34.54 11.50 15.36
CA GLY A 74 35.58 12.50 15.22
C GLY A 74 36.56 12.47 16.40
N ALA A 75 37.76 13.04 16.17
CA ALA A 75 38.80 13.16 17.21
C ALA A 75 38.37 14.04 18.41
N ASP A 76 37.32 14.84 18.24
CA ASP A 76 36.66 15.65 19.27
C ASP A 76 35.58 14.88 20.06
N GLY A 77 35.39 13.58 19.76
CA GLY A 77 34.40 12.72 20.40
C GLY A 77 32.98 12.88 19.86
N ARG A 78 32.76 13.70 18.82
CA ARG A 78 31.44 13.84 18.20
C ARG A 78 31.21 12.72 17.19
N VAL A 79 30.03 12.13 17.21
CA VAL A 79 29.63 11.12 16.21
C VAL A 79 28.85 11.81 15.10
N SER A 80 29.37 11.74 13.88
CA SER A 80 28.61 12.13 12.69
C SER A 80 27.67 10.98 12.31
N PRO A 81 26.36 11.22 12.12
CA PRO A 81 25.43 10.19 11.68
C PRO A 81 25.75 9.74 10.25
N GLY A 82 25.61 8.44 10.00
CA GLY A 82 25.74 7.91 8.64
C GLY A 82 24.67 8.47 7.72
N TYR A 83 25.03 8.69 6.46
CA TYR A 83 24.15 9.27 5.45
C TYR A 83 24.40 8.62 4.08
N PHE A 84 23.53 8.91 3.13
CA PHE A 84 23.72 8.53 1.74
C PHE A 84 24.10 9.76 0.93
N GLU A 85 25.16 9.64 0.12
CA GLU A 85 25.67 10.70 -0.74
C GLU A 85 25.49 10.33 -2.20
N LYS A 86 25.02 11.28 -3.03
CA LYS A 86 24.88 11.03 -4.48
C LYS A 86 26.25 10.85 -5.11
N ARG A 87 26.37 9.82 -5.95
CA ARG A 87 27.55 9.58 -6.78
C ARG A 87 27.68 10.61 -7.91
#